data_AF-A7EJH3-F1
#
_entry.id   AF-A7EJH3-F1
#
_cell.length_a   1.000
_cell.length_b   1.000
_cell.length_c   1.000
_cell.angle_alpha   90.00
_cell.angle_beta   90.00
_cell.angle_gamma   90.00
#
_symmetry.space_group_name_H-M   'P 1'
#
loop_
_entity.id
_entity.type
_entity.pdbx_description
1 polymer ?
#
loop_
_entity_poly.entity_id
_entity_poly.type
_entity_poly.pdbx_seq_one_letter_code
_entity_poly.pdbx_strand_id
1 'polypeptide(L)'
;METRANNLNLTEKEEEVLIQYIIDMDERGFAPKLSGVEDMANYILESRGAKRVGKLWAHRFVKCCTKLKTRFNRVYDFQRALCEDPKLIEEWFGLVSNMRAKYGIQDCDFYNFDETGFMMGIICPGMVVTSSERNGRNKAIQLGNREWATAIICGNGEGEIIPPFLIVQGQVHLSNWYIETDFPADWAIKPTSNGWTNNETGLE
;
A
#
# COMPACT_ATOMS: atom_id res chain seq x y z
N MET A 1 -37.07 4.80 -3.78
CA MET A 1 -37.52 5.63 -4.92
C MET A 1 -36.30 6.37 -5.44
N GLU A 2 -35.78 5.94 -6.59
CA GLU A 2 -34.64 6.60 -7.22
C GLU A 2 -35.09 7.89 -7.88
N THR A 3 -34.60 9.02 -7.39
CA THR A 3 -34.90 10.34 -7.94
C THR A 3 -34.07 10.54 -9.20
N ARG A 4 -34.70 10.36 -10.36
CA ARG A 4 -34.12 10.63 -11.69
C ARG A 4 -33.68 12.08 -11.82
N ALA A 5 -32.42 12.30 -12.20
CA ALA A 5 -31.96 13.62 -12.60
C ALA A 5 -32.44 13.93 -14.03
N ASN A 6 -33.05 15.10 -14.25
CA ASN A 6 -33.71 15.55 -15.48
C ASN A 6 -32.80 15.76 -16.72
N ASN A 7 -31.59 15.18 -16.77
CA ASN A 7 -30.63 15.36 -17.87
C ASN A 7 -29.89 14.06 -18.20
N LEU A 8 -30.64 12.98 -18.45
CA LEU A 8 -30.06 11.68 -18.82
C LEU A 8 -29.82 11.64 -20.34
N ASN A 9 -28.56 11.84 -20.74
CA ASN A 9 -28.14 11.56 -22.12
C ASN A 9 -28.04 10.04 -22.40
N LEU A 10 -27.91 9.22 -21.35
CA LEU A 10 -27.86 7.75 -21.43
C LEU A 10 -29.21 7.13 -21.07
N THR A 11 -29.55 6.03 -21.73
CA THR A 11 -30.72 5.20 -21.43
C THR A 11 -30.44 4.27 -20.25
N GLU A 12 -31.48 3.81 -19.56
CA GLU A 12 -31.34 2.89 -18.41
C GLU A 12 -30.48 1.65 -18.74
N LYS A 13 -30.67 1.08 -19.94
CA LYS A 13 -29.88 -0.08 -20.39
C LYS A 13 -28.41 0.25 -20.58
N GLU A 14 -28.08 1.42 -21.10
CA GLU A 14 -26.68 1.84 -21.28
C GLU A 14 -26.02 2.13 -19.94
N GLU A 15 -26.75 2.72 -19.00
CA GLU A 15 -26.26 2.92 -17.64
C GLU A 15 -26.03 1.57 -16.94
N GLU A 16 -26.94 0.61 -17.09
CA GLU A 16 -26.78 -0.73 -16.53
C GLU A 16 -25.57 -1.47 -17.11
N VAL A 17 -25.39 -1.43 -18.43
CA VAL A 17 -24.22 -2.01 -19.12
C VAL A 17 -22.93 -1.33 -18.66
N LEU A 18 -22.93 0.01 -18.54
CA LEU A 18 -21.77 0.76 -18.06
C LEU A 18 -21.42 0.39 -16.61
N ILE A 19 -22.41 0.26 -15.73
CA ILE A 19 -22.20 -0.18 -14.34
C ILE A 19 -21.63 -1.59 -14.30
N GLN A 20 -22.21 -2.53 -15.07
CA GLN A 20 -21.75 -3.91 -15.09
C GLN A 20 -20.32 -4.01 -15.61
N TYR A 21 -19.96 -3.22 -16.63
CA TYR A 21 -18.61 -3.18 -17.18
C TYR A 21 -17.60 -2.57 -16.19
N ILE A 22 -17.98 -1.54 -15.44
CA ILE A 22 -17.14 -0.98 -14.36
C ILE A 22 -16.86 -2.02 -13.28
N ILE A 23 -17.87 -2.83 -12.91
CA ILE A 23 -17.72 -3.90 -11.92
C ILE A 23 -16.80 -5.01 -12.43
N ASP A 24 -16.97 -5.47 -13.68
CA ASP A 24 -16.06 -6.47 -14.29
C ASP A 24 -14.61 -5.99 -14.32
N MET A 25 -14.39 -4.71 -14.66
CA MET A 25 -13.06 -4.12 -14.62
C MET A 25 -12.47 -4.06 -13.21
N ASP A 26 -13.28 -3.77 -12.20
CA ASP A 26 -12.86 -3.74 -10.79
C ASP A 26 -12.48 -5.13 -10.30
N GLU A 27 -13.30 -6.15 -10.59
CA GLU A 27 -13.03 -7.56 -10.24
C GLU A 27 -11.73 -8.08 -10.85
N ARG A 28 -11.33 -7.55 -12.01
CA ARG A 28 -10.08 -7.89 -12.69
C ARG A 28 -8.88 -7.03 -12.25
N GLY A 29 -9.07 -6.12 -11.30
CA GLY A 29 -8.03 -5.24 -10.77
C GLY A 29 -7.73 -4.00 -11.62
N PHE A 30 -8.56 -3.71 -12.63
CA PHE A 30 -8.40 -2.58 -13.55
C PHE A 30 -9.46 -1.49 -13.32
N ALA A 31 -9.79 -1.21 -12.06
CA ALA A 31 -10.80 -0.22 -11.69
C ALA A 31 -10.61 1.14 -12.43
N PRO A 32 -11.62 1.60 -13.19
CA PRO A 32 -11.47 2.79 -14.02
C PRO A 32 -11.46 4.08 -13.18
N LYS A 33 -10.68 5.07 -13.61
CA LYS A 33 -10.75 6.44 -13.07
C LYS A 33 -12.05 7.12 -13.52
N LEU A 34 -12.45 8.19 -12.83
CA LEU A 34 -13.61 9.00 -13.23
C LEU A 34 -13.53 9.49 -14.69
N SER A 35 -12.33 9.83 -15.18
CA SER A 35 -12.12 10.18 -16.58
C SER A 35 -12.39 9.00 -17.52
N GLY A 36 -11.98 7.78 -17.13
CA GLY A 36 -12.29 6.57 -17.91
C GLY A 36 -13.78 6.28 -17.95
N VAL A 37 -14.51 6.52 -16.84
CA VAL A 37 -15.98 6.41 -16.81
C VAL A 37 -16.64 7.44 -17.75
N GLU A 38 -16.10 8.66 -17.79
CA GLU A 38 -16.52 9.68 -18.75
C GLU A 38 -16.25 9.27 -20.20
N ASP A 39 -15.07 8.71 -20.50
CA ASP A 39 -14.69 8.24 -21.83
C ASP A 39 -15.59 7.10 -22.31
N MET A 40 -15.89 6.14 -21.43
CA MET A 40 -16.81 5.03 -21.73
C MET A 40 -18.23 5.52 -22.01
N ALA A 41 -18.74 6.46 -21.22
CA ALA A 41 -20.03 7.09 -21.46
C ALA A 41 -20.06 7.87 -22.79
N ASN A 42 -19.01 8.63 -23.08
CA ASN A 42 -18.89 9.37 -24.33
C ASN A 42 -18.78 8.45 -25.55
N TYR A 43 -18.10 7.31 -25.42
CA TYR A 43 -18.02 6.31 -26.48
C TYR A 43 -19.41 5.79 -26.89
N ILE A 44 -20.26 5.48 -25.89
CA ILE A 44 -21.64 5.06 -26.12
C ILE A 44 -22.44 6.18 -26.81
N LEU A 45 -22.30 7.43 -26.34
CA LEU A 45 -23.03 8.57 -26.90
C LEU A 45 -22.60 8.90 -28.33
N GLU A 46 -21.30 8.83 -28.62
CA GLU A 46 -20.76 9.03 -29.98
C GLU A 46 -21.28 7.99 -30.96
N SER A 47 -21.42 6.73 -30.53
CA SER A 47 -22.01 5.68 -31.37
C SER A 47 -23.46 5.97 -31.81
N ARG A 48 -24.16 6.87 -31.07
CA ARG A 48 -25.54 7.30 -31.35
C ARG A 48 -25.61 8.71 -31.95
N GLY A 49 -24.48 9.35 -32.23
CA GLY A 49 -24.43 10.76 -32.65
C GLY A 49 -24.96 11.75 -31.60
N ALA A 50 -24.99 11.34 -30.32
CA ALA A 50 -25.47 12.18 -29.23
C ALA A 50 -24.37 13.12 -28.70
N LYS A 51 -24.77 14.15 -27.95
CA LYS A 51 -23.83 15.08 -27.31
C LYS A 51 -23.09 14.40 -26.17
N ARG A 52 -21.79 14.68 -26.08
CA ARG A 52 -20.93 14.26 -24.96
C ARG A 52 -21.47 14.69 -23.60
N VAL A 53 -21.11 13.95 -22.57
CA VAL A 53 -21.46 14.26 -21.18
C VAL A 53 -20.72 15.51 -20.68
N GLY A 54 -21.25 16.14 -19.63
CA GLY A 54 -20.61 17.30 -19.00
C GLY A 54 -19.46 16.89 -18.07
N LYS A 55 -18.51 17.80 -17.82
CA LYS A 55 -17.30 17.58 -16.99
C LYS A 55 -17.55 17.01 -15.58
N LEU A 56 -18.72 17.28 -14.99
CA LEU A 56 -19.08 16.79 -13.65
C LEU A 56 -19.97 15.54 -13.68
N TRP A 57 -20.27 15.01 -14.87
CA TRP A 57 -21.20 13.92 -15.05
C TRP A 57 -20.71 12.65 -14.36
N ALA A 58 -19.46 12.22 -14.61
CA ALA A 58 -18.92 10.99 -14.02
C ALA A 58 -18.93 11.03 -12.47
N HIS A 59 -18.58 12.18 -11.90
CA HIS A 59 -18.64 12.37 -10.44
C HIS A 59 -20.07 12.26 -9.90
N ARG A 60 -21.06 12.87 -10.59
CA ARG A 60 -22.47 12.79 -10.20
C ARG A 60 -23.02 11.37 -10.38
N PHE A 61 -22.66 10.72 -11.48
CA PHE A 61 -23.06 9.35 -11.80
C PHE A 61 -22.62 8.37 -10.71
N VAL A 62 -21.33 8.38 -10.34
CA VAL A 62 -20.81 7.51 -9.28
C VAL A 62 -21.42 7.87 -7.91
N LYS A 63 -21.68 9.15 -7.64
CA LYS A 63 -22.33 9.57 -6.38
C LYS A 63 -23.79 9.13 -6.28
N CYS A 64 -24.52 9.08 -7.40
CA CYS A 64 -25.94 8.71 -7.43
C CYS A 64 -26.15 7.19 -7.50
N CYS A 65 -25.19 6.43 -8.04
CA CYS A 65 -25.27 4.98 -8.15
C CYS A 65 -24.84 4.31 -6.84
N THR A 66 -25.76 3.69 -6.11
CA THR A 66 -25.45 3.00 -4.84
C THR A 66 -24.52 1.79 -5.01
N LYS A 67 -24.44 1.23 -6.23
CA LYS A 67 -23.57 0.10 -6.58
C LYS A 67 -22.10 0.50 -6.79
N LEU A 68 -21.79 1.78 -7.00
CA LEU A 68 -20.44 2.26 -7.28
C LEU A 68 -19.93 3.13 -6.13
N LYS A 69 -18.63 3.01 -5.81
CA LYS A 69 -17.96 3.88 -4.83
C LYS A 69 -16.56 4.22 -5.31
N THR A 70 -16.16 5.47 -5.14
CA THR A 70 -14.76 5.87 -5.34
C THR A 70 -13.94 5.46 -4.12
N ARG A 71 -12.87 4.67 -4.33
CA ARG A 71 -11.86 4.36 -3.31
C ARG A 71 -10.47 4.71 -3.83
N PHE A 72 -9.53 4.96 -2.93
CA PHE A 72 -8.12 5.03 -3.30
C PHE A 72 -7.64 3.62 -3.63
N ASN A 73 -7.10 3.45 -4.83
CA ASN A 73 -6.43 2.21 -5.21
C ASN A 73 -5.04 2.17 -4.56
N ARG A 74 -4.65 1.01 -4.02
CA ARG A 74 -3.28 0.75 -3.57
C ARG A 74 -2.54 0.14 -4.74
N VAL A 75 -1.39 0.72 -5.11
CA VAL A 75 -0.54 0.14 -6.15
C VAL A 75 -0.14 -1.27 -5.71
N TYR A 76 -0.59 -2.26 -6.46
CA TYR A 76 -0.20 -3.66 -6.30
C TYR A 76 0.84 -3.98 -7.36
N ASP A 77 1.91 -4.67 -6.96
CA ASP A 77 2.98 -5.00 -7.89
C ASP A 77 2.51 -6.07 -8.89
N PHE A 78 2.69 -5.78 -10.18
CA PHE A 78 2.20 -6.65 -11.24
C PHE A 78 2.94 -8.00 -11.26
N GLN A 79 4.23 -8.03 -10.90
CA GLN A 79 4.97 -9.29 -10.81
C GLN A 79 4.46 -10.13 -9.63
N ARG A 80 4.11 -9.50 -8.50
CA ARG A 80 3.44 -10.20 -7.39
C ARG A 80 2.11 -10.83 -7.82
N ALA A 81 1.28 -10.08 -8.55
CA ALA A 81 0.01 -10.60 -9.07
C ALA A 81 0.20 -11.78 -10.04
N LEU A 82 1.28 -11.80 -10.84
CA LEU A 82 1.59 -12.93 -11.73
C LEU A 82 2.13 -14.16 -11.00
N CYS A 83 2.79 -13.96 -9.86
CA CYS A 83 3.35 -15.05 -9.04
C CYS A 83 2.31 -15.68 -8.09
N GLU A 84 1.15 -15.08 -7.92
CA GLU A 84 0.04 -15.61 -7.11
C GLU A 84 -0.78 -16.61 -7.92
N ASP A 85 -0.36 -17.87 -7.92
CA ASP A 85 -1.23 -18.97 -8.35
C ASP A 85 -2.14 -19.35 -7.18
N PRO A 86 -3.47 -19.12 -7.27
CA PRO A 86 -4.39 -19.44 -6.19
C PRO A 86 -4.32 -20.90 -5.76
N LYS A 87 -4.05 -21.83 -6.69
CA LYS A 87 -3.92 -23.26 -6.38
C LYS A 87 -2.68 -23.54 -5.55
N LEU A 88 -1.54 -22.97 -5.95
CA LEU A 88 -0.28 -23.12 -5.23
C LEU A 88 -0.40 -22.56 -3.80
N ILE A 89 -1.06 -21.41 -3.67
CA ILE A 89 -1.31 -20.76 -2.37
C ILE A 89 -2.21 -21.65 -1.51
N GLU A 90 -3.31 -22.16 -2.06
CA GLU A 90 -4.24 -23.04 -1.34
C GLU A 90 -3.58 -24.36 -0.90
N GLU A 91 -2.80 -24.99 -1.79
CA GLU A 91 -2.03 -26.19 -1.47
C GLU A 91 -1.01 -25.94 -0.35
N TRP A 92 -0.31 -24.80 -0.39
CA TRP A 92 0.64 -24.40 0.65
C TRP A 92 -0.05 -24.19 2.00
N PHE A 93 -1.16 -23.45 2.06
CA PHE A 93 -1.92 -23.25 3.30
C PHE A 93 -2.52 -24.56 3.82
N GLY A 94 -2.96 -25.45 2.93
CA GLY A 94 -3.40 -26.81 3.29
C GLY A 94 -2.28 -27.61 3.95
N LEU A 95 -1.06 -27.56 3.40
CA LEU A 95 0.12 -28.21 3.99
C LEU A 95 0.46 -27.63 5.37
N VAL A 96 0.48 -26.30 5.51
CA VAL A 96 0.73 -25.62 6.80
C VAL A 96 -0.32 -26.02 7.84
N SER A 97 -1.59 -26.06 7.47
CA SER A 97 -2.69 -26.49 8.35
C SER A 97 -2.51 -27.94 8.80
N ASN A 98 -2.16 -28.85 7.88
CA ASN A 98 -1.88 -30.25 8.20
C ASN A 98 -0.69 -30.41 9.15
N MET A 99 0.38 -29.64 8.93
CA MET A 99 1.55 -29.63 9.82
C MET A 99 1.20 -29.11 11.21
N ARG A 100 0.42 -28.02 11.27
CA ARG A 100 -0.09 -27.46 12.53
C ARG A 100 -0.86 -28.51 13.33
N ALA A 101 -1.79 -29.20 12.68
CA ALA A 101 -2.59 -30.24 13.31
C ALA A 101 -1.76 -31.46 13.75
N LYS A 102 -0.81 -31.90 12.92
CA LYS A 102 0.02 -33.09 13.18
C LYS A 102 0.98 -32.89 14.36
N TYR A 103 1.60 -31.72 14.46
CA TYR A 103 2.63 -31.43 15.46
C TYR A 103 2.11 -30.60 16.65
N GLY A 104 0.83 -30.19 16.62
CA GLY A 104 0.23 -29.39 17.69
C GLY A 104 0.81 -27.98 17.78
N ILE A 105 1.22 -27.40 16.65
CA ILE A 105 1.83 -26.06 16.60
C ILE A 105 0.75 -25.02 16.93
N GLN A 106 1.05 -24.14 17.88
CA GLN A 106 0.15 -23.08 18.34
C GLN A 106 0.52 -21.73 17.70
N ASP A 107 -0.36 -20.74 17.83
CA ASP A 107 -0.10 -19.41 17.26
C ASP A 107 1.09 -18.70 17.92
N CYS A 108 1.41 -19.04 19.18
CA CYS A 108 2.63 -18.61 19.86
C CYS A 108 3.92 -19.16 19.23
N ASP A 109 3.87 -20.30 18.56
CA ASP A 109 5.04 -20.94 17.94
C ASP A 109 5.34 -20.35 16.55
N PHE A 110 4.42 -19.58 15.97
CA PHE A 110 4.59 -18.94 14.67
C PHE A 110 5.23 -17.57 14.81
N TYR A 111 6.54 -17.50 14.57
CA TYR A 111 7.25 -16.23 14.47
C TYR A 111 7.41 -15.81 13.01
N ASN A 112 7.07 -14.56 12.74
CA ASN A 112 7.40 -13.92 11.47
C ASN A 112 8.56 -12.96 11.67
N PHE A 113 9.44 -12.90 10.67
CA PHE A 113 10.64 -12.09 10.66
C PHE A 113 10.58 -11.15 9.46
N ASP A 114 10.83 -9.87 9.66
CA ASP A 114 10.86 -8.89 8.59
C ASP A 114 11.92 -7.82 8.82
N GLU A 115 12.40 -7.22 7.72
CA GLU A 115 13.42 -6.18 7.72
C GLU A 115 12.81 -4.86 7.25
N THR A 116 12.96 -3.80 8.05
CA THR A 116 12.50 -2.45 7.69
C THR A 116 13.65 -1.46 7.68
N GLY A 117 13.87 -0.82 6.54
CA GLY A 117 14.85 0.24 6.35
C GLY A 117 14.28 1.62 6.70
N PHE A 118 15.01 2.36 7.52
CA PHE A 118 14.80 3.76 7.87
C PHE A 118 15.89 4.61 7.23
N MET A 119 15.48 5.56 6.39
CA MET A 119 16.42 6.51 5.81
C MET A 119 16.49 7.76 6.68
N MET A 120 17.62 7.95 7.35
CA MET A 120 17.83 9.11 8.20
C MET A 120 17.86 10.38 7.36
N GLY A 121 17.28 11.46 7.89
CA GLY A 121 17.29 12.76 7.23
C GLY A 121 16.32 12.91 6.04
N ILE A 122 15.46 11.92 5.73
CA ILE A 122 14.40 12.10 4.72
C ILE A 122 13.11 12.62 5.34
N ILE A 123 12.69 13.78 4.85
CA ILE A 123 11.36 14.33 5.12
C ILE A 123 10.39 13.75 4.09
N CYS A 124 9.46 12.91 4.54
CA CYS A 124 8.36 12.46 3.70
C CYS A 124 7.45 13.65 3.34
N PRO A 125 6.96 13.75 2.09
CA PRO A 125 6.00 14.78 1.73
C PRO A 125 4.73 14.62 2.56
N GLY A 126 4.41 15.63 3.37
CA GLY A 126 3.22 15.69 4.21
C GLY A 126 2.47 17.00 4.01
N MET A 127 1.20 17.03 4.43
CA MET A 127 0.44 18.29 4.49
C MET A 127 1.09 19.21 5.54
N VAL A 128 1.50 20.39 5.10
CA VAL A 128 2.10 21.42 5.97
C VAL A 128 1.27 22.69 5.90
N VAL A 129 1.13 23.37 7.03
CA VAL A 129 0.50 24.69 7.11
C VAL A 129 1.53 25.74 6.67
N THR A 130 1.23 26.49 5.61
CA THR A 130 2.13 27.54 5.10
C THR A 130 1.41 28.83 4.75
N SER A 131 2.18 29.92 4.64
CA SER A 131 1.68 31.26 4.30
C SER A 131 0.85 31.27 3.01
N SER A 132 -0.27 31.98 3.05
CA SER A 132 -1.22 32.14 1.94
C SER A 132 -0.66 32.90 0.73
N GLU A 133 0.44 33.64 0.92
CA GLU A 133 1.07 34.44 -0.14
C GLU A 133 2.19 33.68 -0.89
N ARG A 134 2.48 32.44 -0.48
CA ARG A 134 3.59 31.68 -1.06
C ARG A 134 3.14 30.91 -2.30
N ASN A 135 3.65 31.30 -3.47
CA ASN A 135 3.44 30.58 -4.71
C ASN A 135 4.46 29.44 -4.87
N GLY A 136 3.98 28.19 -4.87
CA GLY A 136 4.78 26.99 -5.14
C GLY A 136 4.72 25.92 -4.05
N ARG A 137 5.25 24.73 -4.34
CA ARG A 137 5.38 23.66 -3.35
C ARG A 137 6.43 24.04 -2.31
N ASN A 138 6.13 23.80 -1.03
CA ASN A 138 7.08 24.02 0.06
C ASN A 138 8.27 23.08 -0.07
N LYS A 139 9.47 23.63 0.09
CA LYS A 139 10.72 22.87 0.21
C LYS A 139 11.10 22.84 1.68
N ALA A 140 11.01 21.67 2.31
CA ALA A 140 11.61 21.47 3.62
C ALA A 140 13.14 21.33 3.42
N ILE A 141 13.93 21.93 4.30
CA ILE A 141 15.39 21.77 4.26
C ILE A 141 15.69 20.35 4.72
N GLN A 142 16.22 19.55 3.80
CA GLN A 142 16.66 18.20 4.11
C GLN A 142 18.06 18.28 4.73
N LEU A 143 18.22 17.76 5.95
CA LEU A 143 19.55 17.53 6.52
C LEU A 143 20.23 16.49 5.62
N GLY A 144 21.39 16.86 5.06
CA GLY A 144 22.07 16.11 4.00
C GLY A 144 22.63 14.74 4.40
N ASN A 145 22.40 14.29 5.64
CA ASN A 145 22.72 12.92 6.03
C ASN A 145 21.67 11.98 5.42
N ARG A 146 22.12 10.99 4.65
CA ARG A 146 21.29 9.98 3.97
C ARG A 146 21.66 8.56 4.42
N GLU A 147 22.24 8.45 5.61
CA GLU A 147 22.55 7.16 6.22
C GLU A 147 21.29 6.33 6.42
N TRP A 148 21.43 5.02 6.21
CA TRP A 148 20.38 4.06 6.45
C TRP A 148 20.57 3.40 7.81
N ALA A 149 19.47 3.26 8.54
CA ALA A 149 19.36 2.37 9.68
C ALA A 149 18.29 1.33 9.34
N THR A 150 18.55 0.08 9.65
CA THR A 150 17.66 -1.03 9.32
C THR A 150 17.32 -1.74 10.61
N ALA A 151 16.03 -2.03 10.83
CA ALA A 151 15.61 -2.86 11.95
C ALA A 151 15.10 -4.19 11.42
N ILE A 152 15.65 -5.24 11.98
CA ILE A 152 15.15 -6.59 11.87
C ILE A 152 14.22 -6.81 13.07
N ILE A 153 12.97 -7.17 12.79
CA ILE A 153 11.94 -7.35 13.81
C ILE A 153 11.35 -8.74 13.66
N CYS A 154 11.15 -9.41 14.79
CA CYS A 154 10.54 -10.72 14.83
C CYS A 154 9.47 -10.77 15.91
N GLY A 155 8.31 -11.35 15.59
CA GLY A 155 7.23 -11.50 16.56
C GLY A 155 6.24 -12.58 16.16
N ASN A 156 5.46 -13.04 17.14
CA ASN A 156 4.45 -14.08 16.95
C ASN A 156 3.02 -13.54 16.95
N GLY A 157 2.06 -14.43 16.68
CA GLY A 157 0.63 -14.10 16.64
C GLY A 157 0.02 -13.68 17.99
N GLU A 158 0.70 -13.94 19.10
CA GLU A 158 0.26 -13.57 20.45
C GLU A 158 0.83 -12.22 20.93
N GLY A 159 1.67 -11.58 20.10
CA GLY A 159 2.25 -10.27 20.39
C GLY A 159 3.56 -10.34 21.18
N GLU A 160 4.16 -11.52 21.32
CA GLU A 160 5.53 -11.62 21.80
C GLU A 160 6.48 -11.15 20.69
N ILE A 161 7.43 -10.30 21.08
CA ILE A 161 8.40 -9.68 20.17
C ILE A 161 9.78 -10.08 20.66
N ILE A 162 10.59 -10.63 19.75
CA ILE A 162 12.01 -10.84 20.00
C ILE A 162 12.70 -9.47 19.90
N PRO A 163 13.62 -9.13 20.82
CA PRO A 163 14.35 -7.87 20.78
C PRO A 163 14.88 -7.56 19.36
N PRO A 164 14.55 -6.39 18.80
CA PRO A 164 14.98 -6.03 17.47
C PRO A 164 16.50 -6.04 17.30
N PHE A 165 16.94 -6.41 16.10
CA PHE A 165 18.34 -6.29 15.69
C PHE A 165 18.47 -5.07 14.78
N LEU A 166 19.18 -4.05 15.27
CA LEU A 166 19.39 -2.80 14.56
C LEU A 166 20.71 -2.84 13.80
N ILE A 167 20.67 -2.50 12.52
CA ILE A 167 21.83 -2.34 11.66
C ILE A 167 21.95 -0.86 11.33
N VAL A 168 23.08 -0.25 11.66
CA VAL A 168 23.31 1.18 11.39
C VAL A 168 24.48 1.32 10.43
N GLN A 169 24.37 2.23 9.46
CA GLN A 169 25.51 2.52 8.62
C GLN A 169 26.66 3.13 9.45
N GLY A 170 27.80 2.45 9.49
CA GLY A 170 28.96 2.87 10.29
C GLY A 170 30.09 1.84 10.29
N GLN A 171 31.25 2.25 10.80
CA GLN A 171 32.41 1.35 10.97
C GLN A 171 32.65 0.96 12.43
N VAL A 172 32.10 1.72 13.38
CA VAL A 172 32.32 1.53 14.81
C VAL A 172 31.02 1.77 15.56
N HIS A 173 30.92 1.16 16.74
CA HIS A 173 29.87 1.50 17.69
C HIS A 173 30.17 2.85 18.33
N LEU A 174 29.16 3.71 18.40
CA LEU A 174 29.26 4.97 19.14
C LEU A 174 28.65 4.79 20.53
N SER A 175 29.35 5.26 21.56
CA SER A 175 28.93 5.09 22.96
C SER A 175 27.61 5.79 23.28
N ASN A 176 27.31 6.89 22.59
CA ASN A 176 26.05 7.62 22.72
C ASN A 176 24.83 6.78 22.33
N TRP A 177 24.95 5.77 21.46
CA TRP A 177 23.85 4.88 21.10
C TRP A 177 23.31 4.08 22.29
N TYR A 178 24.14 3.85 23.31
CA TYR A 178 23.79 3.03 24.48
C TYR A 178 23.59 3.84 25.75
N ILE A 179 24.17 5.05 25.82
CA ILE A 179 24.20 5.87 27.04
C ILE A 179 23.22 7.04 26.96
N GLU A 180 22.97 7.56 25.76
CA GLU A 180 22.15 8.75 25.54
C GLU A 180 20.81 8.44 24.85
N THR A 181 20.44 7.15 24.75
CA THR A 181 19.16 6.69 24.20
C THR A 181 18.35 5.94 25.26
N ASP A 182 17.04 5.93 25.10
CA ASP A 182 16.12 5.12 25.91
C ASP A 182 15.97 3.69 25.36
N PHE A 183 16.92 3.21 24.54
CA PHE A 183 16.81 1.87 23.96
C PHE A 183 17.01 0.79 25.03
N PRO A 184 16.17 -0.26 25.03
CA PRO A 184 16.38 -1.40 25.91
C PRO A 184 17.76 -2.05 25.69
N ALA A 185 18.42 -2.45 26.79
CA ALA A 185 19.78 -2.97 26.76
C ALA A 185 19.90 -4.35 26.09
N ASP A 186 18.78 -5.05 25.88
CA ASP A 186 18.67 -6.33 25.20
C ASP A 186 18.57 -6.21 23.68
N TRP A 187 18.51 -4.98 23.14
CA TRP A 187 18.52 -4.75 21.70
C TRP A 187 19.93 -4.87 21.16
N ALA A 188 20.09 -5.66 20.09
CA ALA A 188 21.35 -5.76 19.38
C ALA A 188 21.48 -4.58 18.41
N ILE A 189 22.65 -3.93 18.39
CA ILE A 189 22.98 -2.90 17.39
C ILE A 189 24.28 -3.33 16.73
N LYS A 190 24.33 -3.33 15.39
CA LYS A 190 25.51 -3.69 14.60
C LYS A 190 25.81 -2.59 13.57
N PRO A 191 27.01 -2.00 13.55
CA PRO A 191 27.43 -1.14 12.47
C PRO A 191 27.81 -1.97 11.24
N THR A 192 27.28 -1.63 10.07
CA THR A 192 27.74 -2.15 8.78
C THR A 192 28.12 -1.01 7.84
N SER A 193 29.03 -1.24 6.91
CA SER A 193 29.53 -0.16 6.02
C SER A 193 28.45 0.42 5.10
N ASN A 194 27.39 -0.35 4.83
CA ASN A 194 26.29 0.02 3.92
C ASN A 194 24.93 0.18 4.63
N GLY A 195 24.80 -0.16 5.92
CA GLY A 195 23.53 -0.09 6.65
C GLY A 195 22.55 -1.24 6.33
N TRP A 196 23.02 -2.31 5.69
CA TRP A 196 22.21 -3.48 5.31
C TRP A 196 22.73 -4.76 5.95
N THR A 197 21.85 -5.75 6.02
CA THR A 197 22.18 -7.14 6.38
C THR A 197 23.09 -7.76 5.32
N ASN A 198 24.07 -8.56 5.75
CA ASN A 198 24.95 -9.36 4.92
C ASN A 198 25.03 -10.80 5.47
N ASN A 199 25.68 -11.71 4.74
CA ASN A 199 25.76 -13.12 5.14
C ASN A 199 26.42 -13.33 6.53
N GLU A 200 27.29 -12.42 6.95
CA GLU A 200 27.96 -12.50 8.26
C GLU A 200 27.03 -12.04 9.39
N THR A 201 26.25 -10.98 9.16
CA THR A 201 25.26 -10.47 10.13
C THR A 201 24.03 -11.35 10.24
N GLY A 202 23.68 -12.11 9.20
CA GLY A 202 22.59 -13.10 9.27
C GLY A 202 22.90 -14.35 10.10
N LEU A 203 24.14 -14.53 10.57
CA LEU A 203 24.57 -15.66 11.41
C LEU A 203 24.64 -15.31 12.90
N GLU A 204 24.50 -14.03 13.26
CA GLU A 204 24.49 -13.54 14.64
C GLU A 204 23.07 -13.53 15.21
#